data_AF-A0A2S9I1G6-F1
#
_entry.id   AF-A0A2S9I1G6-F1
#
_cell.length_a   1.000
_cell.length_b   1.000
_cell.length_c   1.000
_cell.angle_alpha   90.00
_cell.angle_beta   90.00
_cell.angle_gamma   90.00
#
_symmetry.space_group_name_H-M   'P 1'
#
loop_
_entity.id
_entity.type
_entity.pdbx_description
1 polymer ?
#
loop_
_entity_poly.entity_id
_entity_poly.type
_entity_poly.pdbx_seq_one_letter_code
_entity_poly.pdbx_strand_id
1 'polypeptide(L)' 'MMKKWFFTLEGTDKVTGNTPEVGGSWEIIDHRGGKDYRAIGEYIEMNRPKKISIYIKNAAV' A
#
# COMPACT_ATOMS: atom_id res chain seq x y z
N MET A 1 -4.24 8.09 -4.96
CA MET A 1 -2.93 7.57 -5.41
C MET A 1 -2.76 6.17 -4.81
N MET A 2 -1.97 5.28 -5.40
CA MET A 2 -1.72 3.87 -5.02
C MET A 2 -2.71 2.81 -5.55
N LYS A 3 -4.02 3.10 -5.58
CA LYS A 3 -5.09 2.19 -6.05
C LYS A 3 -5.05 1.66 -7.49
N LYS A 4 -3.95 1.87 -8.21
CA LYS A 4 -3.77 1.45 -9.62
C LYS A 4 -2.41 0.82 -9.90
N TRP A 5 -1.52 0.73 -8.92
CA TRP A 5 -0.14 0.33 -9.18
C TRP A 5 0.61 -0.26 -7.97
N PHE A 6 0.23 0.09 -6.74
CA PHE A 6 0.96 -0.34 -5.55
C PHE A 6 0.30 -1.57 -4.94
N PHE A 7 0.78 -2.76 -5.34
CA PHE A 7 0.22 -4.09 -4.98
C PHE A 7 -1.24 -4.34 -5.42
N THR A 8 -1.79 -3.47 -6.26
CA THR A 8 -3.15 -3.58 -6.78
C THR A 8 -3.29 -2.95 -8.17
N LEU A 9 -4.39 -3.24 -8.87
CA LEU A 9 -4.78 -2.63 -10.15
C LEU A 9 -6.15 -1.97 -10.00
N GLU A 10 -6.48 -1.05 -10.92
CA GLU A 10 -7.75 -0.30 -10.85
C GLU A 10 -9.02 -1.19 -10.79
N GLY A 11 -8.98 -2.36 -11.42
CA GLY A 11 -10.10 -3.30 -11.43
C GLY A 11 -10.12 -4.31 -10.28
N THR A 12 -9.08 -4.35 -9.45
CA THR A 12 -8.92 -5.34 -8.37
C THR A 12 -8.69 -4.69 -7.00
N ASP A 13 -8.50 -3.36 -6.93
CA ASP A 13 -8.46 -2.62 -5.67
C ASP A 13 -9.80 -2.76 -4.94
N LYS A 14 -9.73 -3.27 -3.71
CA LYS A 14 -10.86 -3.37 -2.80
C LYS A 14 -10.76 -2.35 -1.67
N VAL A 15 -9.56 -2.18 -1.11
CA VAL A 15 -9.26 -1.20 -0.07
C VAL A 15 -7.89 -0.59 -0.31
N THR A 16 -7.82 0.73 -0.29
CA THR A 16 -6.56 1.49 -0.22
C THR A 16 -6.66 2.48 0.94
N GLY A 17 -5.91 2.22 2.01
CA GLY A 17 -5.66 3.15 3.12
C GLY A 17 -4.26 3.75 3.00
N ASN A 18 -4.13 5.06 3.19
CA ASN A 18 -2.84 5.73 3.03
C ASN A 18 -2.73 6.98 3.89
N THR A 19 -1.78 6.97 4.82
CA THR A 19 -1.39 8.12 5.65
C THR A 19 0.05 8.51 5.31
N PRO A 20 0.29 9.36 4.30
CA PRO A 20 1.62 9.59 3.73
C PRO A 20 2.42 10.63 4.53
N GLU A 21 2.82 10.24 5.73
CA GLU A 21 3.70 10.98 6.64
C GLU A 21 4.63 10.00 7.36
N VAL A 22 5.79 10.45 7.87
CA VAL A 22 6.71 9.56 8.61
C VAL A 22 6.00 9.00 9.85
N GLY A 23 6.00 7.67 10.00
CA GLY A 23 5.25 6.93 11.01
C GLY A 23 3.80 6.61 10.61
N GLY A 24 3.29 7.19 9.53
CA GLY A 24 1.95 6.90 9.01
C GLY A 24 1.86 5.51 8.39
N SER A 25 0.67 4.90 8.47
CA SER A 25 0.41 3.56 7.93
C SER A 25 -0.15 3.59 6.51
N TRP A 26 0.04 2.49 5.80
CA TRP A 26 -0.63 2.19 4.54
C TRP A 26 -1.21 0.76 4.55
N GLU A 27 -2.28 0.56 3.81
CA GLU A 27 -2.97 -0.71 3.63
C GLU A 27 -3.47 -0.83 2.20
N ILE A 28 -3.25 -2.00 1.61
CA ILE A 28 -3.79 -2.40 0.30
C ILE A 28 -4.48 -3.75 0.47
N ILE A 29 -5.73 -3.85 0.03
CA ILE A 29 -6.44 -5.11 -0.18
C ILE A 29 -6.80 -5.20 -1.66
N ASP A 30 -6.25 -6.21 -2.32
CA ASP A 30 -6.47 -6.50 -3.72
C ASP A 30 -7.27 -7.80 -3.87
N HIS A 31 -8.37 -7.75 -4.62
CA HIS A 31 -9.29 -8.86 -4.81
C HIS A 31 -9.08 -9.51 -6.19
N ARG A 32 -8.54 -10.73 -6.19
CA ARG A 32 -8.24 -11.50 -7.40
C ARG A 32 -8.81 -12.91 -7.28
N GLY A 33 -9.64 -13.30 -8.25
CA GLY A 33 -10.17 -14.66 -8.34
C GLY A 33 -10.97 -15.10 -7.10
N GLY A 34 -11.75 -14.20 -6.50
CA GLY A 34 -12.55 -14.51 -5.30
C GLY A 34 -11.78 -14.50 -3.98
N LYS A 35 -10.48 -14.17 -4.00
CA LYS A 35 -9.62 -14.11 -2.81
C LYS A 35 -9.08 -12.70 -2.58
N ASP A 36 -9.03 -12.31 -1.32
CA ASP A 36 -8.39 -11.06 -0.87
C ASP A 36 -6.91 -11.30 -0.56
N TYR A 37 -6.08 -10.42 -1.11
CA TYR A 37 -4.63 -10.33 -0.87
C TYR A 37 -4.36 -9.02 -0.14
N ARG A 38 -3.73 -9.10 1.04
CA ARG A 38 -3.57 -7.95 1.94
C ARG A 38 -2.10 -7.64 2.16
N ALA A 39 -1.73 -6.38 1.95
CA ALA A 39 -0.44 -5.83 2.30
C ALA A 39 -0.61 -4.60 3.21
N ILE A 40 0.15 -4.55 4.30
CA ILE A 40 0.17 -3.43 5.24
C ILE A 40 1.60 -3.04 5.58
N GLY A 41 1.78 -1.76 5.91
CA GLY A 41 3.09 -1.25 6.29
C GLY A 41 3.07 0.19 6.76
N GLU A 42 4.26 0.76 6.88
CA GLU A 42 4.49 2.07 7.50
C GLU A 42 5.48 2.89 6.65
N TYR A 43 5.34 4.22 6.67
CA TYR A 43 6.29 5.15 6.09
C TYR A 43 7.44 5.41 7.06
N ILE A 44 8.66 5.09 6.66
CA ILE A 44 9.86 5.24 7.50
C ILE A 44 10.58 6.55 7.21
N GLU A 45 10.59 6.99 5.96
CA GLU A 45 11.24 8.24 5.55
C GLU A 45 10.45 8.92 4.43
N MET A 46 10.33 10.24 4.49
CA MET A 46 9.79 11.07 3.41
C MET A 46 10.63 12.32 3.20
N ASN A 47 11.52 12.27 2.20
CA ASN A 47 12.28 13.42 1.72
C ASN A 47 11.79 13.78 0.31
N ARG A 48 10.71 14.56 0.22
CA ARG A 48 10.05 14.84 -1.06
C ARG A 48 10.84 15.88 -1.89
N PRO A 49 10.95 15.72 -3.22
CA PRO A 49 10.49 14.59 -4.04
C PRO A 49 11.54 13.46 -4.18
N LYS A 50 12.66 13.54 -3.46
CA LYS A 50 13.88 12.76 -3.71
C LYS A 50 13.78 11.30 -3.26
N LYS A 51 13.13 11.02 -2.12
CA LYS A 51 13.13 9.70 -1.50
C LYS A 51 11.88 9.47 -0.66
N ILE A 52 11.34 8.25 -0.78
CA ILE A 52 10.36 7.69 0.14
C ILE A 52 10.89 6.31 0.53
N SER A 53 10.86 5.99 1.82
CA SER A 53 11.14 4.64 2.32
C SER A 53 9.92 4.13 3.08
N ILE A 54 9.50 2.92 2.76
CA ILE A 54 8.38 2.23 3.40
C ILE A 54 8.85 0.87 3.89
N TYR A 55 8.27 0.45 5.00
CA TYR A 55 8.42 -0.91 5.52
C TYR A 55 7.17 -1.72 5.20
N ILE A 56 7.36 -2.98 4.81
CA ILE A 56 6.27 -3.95 4.62
C ILE A 56 6.22 -4.81 5.87
N LYS A 57 5.14 -4.69 6.64
CA LYS A 57 4.96 -5.43 7.89
C LYS A 57 4.40 -6.82 7.65
N ASN A 58 3.42 -6.91 6.75
CA ASN A 58 2.83 -8.17 6.30
C ASN A 58 2.35 -7.99 4.86
N ALA A 59 2.68 -8.94 3.99
CA ALA A 59 2.18 -8.99 2.63
C ALA A 59 1.81 -10.43 2.27
N ALA A 60 0.51 -10.69 2.15
CA ALA A 60 -0.03 -11.85 1.45
C ALA A 60 -0.40 -11.37 0.04
N VAL A 61 0.57 -11.42 -0.87
CA VAL A 61 0.50 -10.97 -2.27
C VAL A 61 0.30 -12.11 -3.25
#